data_AF-A0A0J6CZE6-F1
#
_entry.id   AF-A0A0J6CZE6-F1
#
_cell.length_a   1.000
_cell.length_b   1.000
_cell.length_c   1.000
_cell.angle_alpha   90.00
_cell.angle_beta   90.00
_cell.angle_gamma   90.00
#
_symmetry.space_group_name_H-M   'P 1'
#
loop_
_entity.id
_entity.type
_entity.pdbx_description
1 polymer ?
#
loop_
_entity_poly.entity_id
_entity_poly.type
_entity_poly.pdbx_seq_one_letter_code
_entity_poly.pdbx_strand_id
1 'polypeptide(L)'
;MEFPGELNLISVFESIPERKDRTDDFNNDKSKFSFENDHESFEVIISPFYQEFALSVKDKKTTNVLSYIEFRSVKKLEIVEDRKNCSKIRLIHGETERFENIIEITLKPRYKFIFREQYR
;
A
#
# COMPACT_ATOMS: atom_id res chain seq x y z
N MET A 1 15.65 -0.27 2.10
CA MET A 1 14.20 -0.25 1.87
C MET A 1 13.55 -0.81 3.12
N GLU A 2 12.55 -0.13 3.64
CA GLU A 2 11.94 -0.45 4.93
C GLU A 2 10.47 -0.78 4.69
N PHE A 3 10.19 -2.08 4.48
CA PHE A 3 8.83 -2.59 4.34
C PHE A 3 8.46 -3.38 5.60
N PRO A 4 7.18 -3.34 6.04
CA PRO A 4 6.73 -4.21 7.11
C PRO A 4 6.84 -5.66 6.68
N GLY A 5 7.07 -6.56 7.65
CA GLY A 5 6.99 -7.99 7.41
C GLY A 5 5.60 -8.40 6.94
N GLU A 6 5.53 -9.51 6.21
CA GLU A 6 4.30 -10.00 5.59
C GLU A 6 3.12 -10.12 6.57
N LEU A 7 3.35 -10.66 7.78
CA LEU A 7 2.27 -10.82 8.77
C LEU A 7 1.62 -9.48 9.15
N ASN A 8 2.39 -8.40 9.19
CA ASN A 8 1.85 -7.06 9.46
C ASN A 8 1.05 -6.54 8.27
N LEU A 9 1.46 -6.86 7.05
CA LEU A 9 0.72 -6.51 5.83
C LEU A 9 -0.58 -7.31 5.71
N ILE A 10 -0.56 -8.60 6.06
CA ILE A 10 -1.75 -9.44 6.15
C ILE A 10 -2.73 -8.85 7.18
N SER A 11 -2.23 -8.36 8.32
CA SER A 11 -3.05 -7.71 9.34
C SER A 11 -3.72 -6.44 8.82
N VAL A 12 -2.94 -5.46 8.34
CA VAL A 12 -3.47 -4.14 7.94
C VAL A 12 -4.38 -4.19 6.70
N PHE A 13 -4.12 -5.13 5.78
CA PHE A 13 -4.93 -5.35 4.58
C PHE A 13 -6.03 -6.39 4.80
N GLU A 14 -6.03 -7.10 5.94
CA GLU A 14 -6.93 -8.21 6.25
C GLU A 14 -7.03 -9.24 5.11
N SER A 15 -5.90 -9.51 4.45
CA SER A 15 -5.84 -10.28 3.21
C SER A 15 -4.56 -11.11 3.13
N ILE A 16 -4.70 -12.36 2.70
CA ILE A 16 -3.56 -13.22 2.40
C ILE A 16 -3.09 -12.88 0.98
N PRO A 17 -1.80 -12.64 0.75
CA PRO A 17 -1.32 -12.26 -0.57
C PRO A 17 -1.39 -13.41 -1.56
N GLU A 18 -1.80 -13.08 -2.77
CA GLU A 18 -1.53 -13.88 -3.96
C GLU A 18 -0.10 -13.63 -4.41
N ARG A 19 0.68 -14.71 -4.55
CA ARG A 19 2.08 -14.68 -4.98
C ARG A 19 2.25 -15.38 -6.31
N LYS A 20 3.23 -14.91 -7.09
CA LYS A 20 3.58 -15.52 -8.36
C LYS A 20 4.42 -16.77 -8.13
N ASP A 21 5.35 -16.72 -7.16
CA ASP A 21 6.12 -17.89 -6.74
C ASP A 21 5.91 -18.14 -5.24
N ARG A 22 5.24 -19.25 -4.91
CA ARG A 22 4.96 -19.61 -3.52
C ARG A 22 6.19 -20.13 -2.78
N THR A 23 7.29 -20.37 -3.49
CA THR A 23 8.53 -20.90 -2.91
C THR A 23 9.55 -19.83 -2.55
N ASP A 24 9.39 -18.62 -3.08
CA ASP A 24 10.24 -17.47 -2.76
C ASP A 24 9.79 -16.70 -1.51
N ASP A 25 10.78 -16.17 -0.79
CA ASP A 25 10.57 -15.29 0.35
C ASP A 25 9.81 -14.02 -0.05
N PHE A 26 8.94 -13.53 0.83
CA PHE A 26 8.12 -12.33 0.62
C PHE A 26 8.93 -11.13 0.08
N ASN A 27 10.15 -10.95 0.61
CA ASN A 27 11.00 -9.83 0.25
C ASN A 27 11.46 -9.86 -1.21
N ASN A 28 11.50 -11.04 -1.84
CA ASN A 28 12.01 -11.27 -3.18
C ASN A 28 10.91 -11.46 -4.23
N ASP A 29 9.64 -11.61 -3.83
CA ASP A 29 8.50 -11.77 -4.75
C ASP A 29 7.67 -10.47 -4.88
N LYS A 30 6.75 -10.49 -5.84
CA LYS A 30 5.66 -9.54 -6.00
C LYS A 30 4.38 -10.16 -5.41
N SER A 31 3.87 -9.54 -4.35
CA SER A 31 2.66 -9.96 -3.66
C SER A 31 1.49 -9.05 -4.00
N LYS A 32 0.33 -9.64 -4.26
CA LYS A 32 -0.93 -8.93 -4.48
C LYS A 32 -1.90 -9.20 -3.34
N PHE A 33 -2.41 -8.15 -2.72
CA PHE A 33 -3.42 -8.20 -1.66
C PHE A 33 -4.74 -7.65 -2.21
N SER A 34 -5.83 -8.38 -1.98
CA SER A 34 -7.18 -7.95 -2.39
C SER A 34 -8.10 -7.94 -1.18
N PHE A 35 -8.73 -6.81 -0.91
CA PHE A 35 -9.60 -6.61 0.27
C PHE A 35 -10.61 -5.49 0.05
N GLU A 36 -11.53 -5.32 0.98
CA GLU A 36 -12.61 -4.35 0.88
C GLU A 36 -12.86 -3.66 2.22
N ASN A 37 -13.39 -2.44 2.15
CA ASN A 37 -14.09 -1.82 3.28
C ASN A 37 -15.60 -1.73 2.94
N ASP A 38 -16.34 -0.89 3.69
CA ASP A 38 -17.79 -0.72 3.50
C ASP A 38 -18.17 -0.04 2.16
N HIS A 39 -17.22 0.63 1.51
CA HIS A 39 -17.45 1.53 0.37
C HIS A 39 -16.57 1.22 -0.85
N GLU A 40 -15.36 0.71 -0.64
CA GLU A 40 -14.32 0.57 -1.66
C GLU A 40 -13.73 -0.85 -1.66
N SER A 41 -13.38 -1.31 -2.85
CA SER A 41 -12.56 -2.52 -3.07
C SER A 41 -11.14 -2.11 -3.46
N PHE A 42 -10.16 -2.77 -2.87
CA PHE A 42 -8.74 -2.44 -2.97
C PHE A 42 -7.96 -3.59 -3.58
N GLU A 43 -7.01 -3.26 -4.44
CA GLU A 43 -5.96 -4.16 -4.90
C GLU A 43 -4.62 -3.48 -4.68
N VAL A 44 -3.79 -4.08 -3.82
CA VAL A 44 -2.45 -3.58 -3.48
C VAL A 44 -1.41 -4.55 -4.01
N ILE A 45 -0.44 -4.04 -4.75
CA ILE A 45 0.72 -4.81 -5.21
C ILE A 45 1.96 -4.26 -4.51
N ILE A 46 2.71 -5.14 -3.86
CA ILE A 46 3.96 -4.79 -3.18
C ILE A 46 5.07 -5.71 -3.68
N SER A 47 6.20 -5.12 -4.03
CA SER A 47 7.45 -5.87 -4.14
C SER A 47 8.56 -5.13 -3.42
N PRO A 48 9.00 -5.62 -2.24
CA PRO A 48 10.05 -4.95 -1.48
C PRO A 48 11.35 -4.87 -2.26
N PHE A 49 11.80 -5.98 -2.88
CA PHE A 49 13.03 -6.03 -3.69
C PHE A 49 13.06 -4.98 -4.81
N TYR A 50 11.97 -4.89 -5.58
CA TYR A 50 11.86 -3.92 -6.67
C TYR A 50 11.46 -2.51 -6.21
N GLN A 51 11.24 -2.28 -4.91
CA GLN A 51 10.77 -1.01 -4.34
C GLN A 51 9.45 -0.53 -4.99
N GLU A 52 8.61 -1.50 -5.37
CA GLU A 52 7.35 -1.26 -6.07
C GLU A 52 6.18 -1.27 -5.11
N PHE A 53 5.30 -0.28 -5.29
CA PHE A 53 3.98 -0.24 -4.68
C PHE A 53 2.98 0.20 -5.74
N ALA A 54 1.90 -0.56 -5.90
CA ALA A 54 0.74 -0.10 -6.67
C ALA A 54 -0.53 -0.26 -5.83
N LEU A 55 -1.47 0.65 -6.04
CA LEU A 55 -2.79 0.58 -5.42
C LEU A 55 -3.84 0.94 -6.47
N SER A 56 -4.81 0.05 -6.64
CA SER A 56 -6.06 0.30 -7.35
C SER A 56 -7.20 0.35 -6.35
N VAL A 57 -8.03 1.40 -6.42
CA VAL A 57 -9.23 1.55 -5.60
C VAL A 57 -10.44 1.73 -6.50
N LYS A 58 -11.48 0.95 -6.23
CA LYS A 58 -12.77 1.04 -6.93
C LYS A 58 -13.89 1.26 -5.94
N ASP A 59 -14.90 2.00 -6.36
CA ASP A 59 -16.16 2.07 -5.62
C ASP A 59 -16.84 0.70 -5.68
N LYS A 60 -17.20 0.14 -4.53
CA LYS A 60 -17.70 -1.23 -4.40
C LYS A 60 -19.06 -1.43 -5.09
N LYS A 61 -19.89 -0.40 -5.17
CA LYS A 61 -21.25 -0.50 -5.72
C LYS A 61 -21.27 -0.34 -7.24
N THR A 62 -20.51 0.63 -7.74
CA THR A 62 -20.51 1.02 -9.15
C THR A 62 -19.38 0.38 -9.93
N THR A 63 -18.39 -0.19 -9.25
CA THR A 63 -17.14 -0.73 -9.81
C THR A 63 -16.26 0.31 -10.52
N ASN A 64 -16.64 1.59 -10.45
CA ASN A 64 -15.88 2.69 -11.02
C ASN A 64 -14.53 2.83 -10.32
N VAL A 65 -13.48 3.09 -11.10
CA VAL A 65 -12.15 3.38 -10.57
C VAL A 65 -12.19 4.73 -9.85
N LEU A 66 -11.84 4.72 -8.57
CA LEU A 66 -11.69 5.93 -7.76
C LEU A 66 -10.26 6.46 -7.81
N SER A 67 -9.28 5.54 -7.86
CA SER A 67 -7.87 5.89 -7.89
C SER A 67 -7.02 4.74 -8.41
N TYR A 68 -5.95 5.08 -9.10
CA TYR A 68 -4.86 4.16 -9.44
C TYR A 68 -3.54 4.89 -9.28
N ILE A 69 -2.62 4.28 -8.53
CA ILE A 69 -1.26 4.79 -8.32
C ILE A 69 -0.26 3.63 -8.47
N GLU A 70 0.90 3.95 -9.04
CA GLU A 70 2.03 3.02 -9.16
C GLU A 70 3.32 3.81 -8.89
N PHE A 71 4.13 3.32 -7.95
CA PHE A 71 5.43 3.87 -7.60
C PHE A 71 6.50 2.80 -7.74
N ARG A 72 7.65 3.19 -8.31
CA ARG A 72 8.81 2.32 -8.57
C ARG A 72 10.06 2.72 -7.78
N SER A 73 9.88 3.52 -6.74
CA SER A 73 10.96 4.08 -5.93
C SER A 73 10.56 4.24 -4.46
N VAL A 74 9.71 3.34 -3.95
CA VAL A 74 9.27 3.37 -2.55
C VAL A 74 10.42 2.94 -1.65
N LYS A 75 10.89 3.86 -0.81
CA LYS A 75 11.96 3.61 0.15
C LYS A 75 11.43 3.00 1.44
N LYS A 76 10.24 3.42 1.85
CA LYS A 76 9.62 3.01 3.10
C LYS A 76 8.11 2.88 2.96
N LEU A 77 7.57 1.83 3.57
CA LEU A 77 6.15 1.68 3.86
C LEU A 77 5.99 1.55 5.38
N GLU A 78 5.17 2.40 5.97
CA GLU A 78 4.83 2.37 7.39
C GLU A 78 3.36 2.01 7.58
N ILE A 79 3.07 1.16 8.55
CA ILE A 79 1.71 1.00 9.08
C ILE A 79 1.55 2.05 10.16
N VAL A 80 0.75 3.08 9.87
CA VAL A 80 0.51 4.21 10.78
C VAL A 80 -0.58 3.86 11.79
N GLU A 81 -1.60 3.12 11.36
CA GLU A 81 -2.66 2.61 12.22
C GLU A 81 -3.17 1.26 11.70
N ASP A 82 -3.39 0.32 12.61
CA ASP A 82 -3.96 -1.01 12.33
C ASP A 82 -4.94 -1.39 13.46
N ARG A 83 -6.19 -0.96 13.29
CA ARG A 83 -7.31 -1.27 14.18
C ARG A 83 -8.50 -1.70 13.32
N LYS A 84 -9.40 -2.49 13.91
CA LYS A 84 -10.58 -3.07 13.24
C LYS A 84 -11.33 -2.12 12.29
N ASN A 85 -11.54 -0.86 12.70
CA ASN A 85 -12.31 0.14 11.93
C ASN A 85 -11.45 1.31 11.43
N CYS A 86 -10.14 1.26 11.63
CA CYS A 86 -9.23 2.31 11.20
C CYS A 86 -7.89 1.71 10.81
N SER A 87 -7.54 1.82 9.54
CA SER A 87 -6.25 1.38 9.03
C SER A 87 -5.68 2.41 8.08
N LYS A 88 -4.38 2.66 8.23
CA LYS A 88 -3.65 3.71 7.49
C LYS A 88 -2.22 3.28 7.28
N ILE A 89 -1.73 3.49 6.06
CA ILE A 89 -0.33 3.31 5.70
C ILE A 89 0.27 4.62 5.23
N ARG A 90 1.60 4.71 5.31
CA ARG A 90 2.38 5.82 4.75
C ARG A 90 3.47 5.27 3.85
N LEU A 91 3.68 5.93 2.71
CA LEU A 91 4.79 5.65 1.80
C LEU A 91 5.74 6.85 1.78
N ILE A 92 7.03 6.56 1.78
CA ILE A 92 8.08 7.52 1.44
C ILE A 92 8.67 7.10 0.09
N HIS A 93 8.60 7.97 -0.91
CA HIS A 93 9.07 7.66 -2.26
C HIS A 93 9.68 8.88 -2.96
N GLY A 94 10.39 8.65 -4.07
CA GLY A 94 10.88 9.73 -4.93
C GLY A 94 11.77 10.74 -4.19
N GLU A 95 12.74 10.24 -3.45
CA GLU A 95 13.69 11.03 -2.67
C GLU A 95 14.69 11.76 -3.58
N THR A 96 14.90 13.04 -3.31
CA THR A 96 15.94 13.89 -3.90
C THR A 96 16.82 14.46 -2.79
N GLU A 97 17.86 15.23 -3.15
CA GLU A 97 18.68 15.94 -2.16
C GLU A 97 17.90 16.97 -1.33
N ARG A 98 16.79 17.50 -1.86
CA ARG A 98 16.05 18.61 -1.24
C ARG A 98 14.72 18.21 -0.65
N PHE A 99 14.09 17.20 -1.22
CA PHE A 99 12.72 16.82 -0.90
C PHE A 99 12.53 15.31 -0.88
N GLU A 100 11.55 14.88 -0.11
CA GLU A 100 10.96 13.54 -0.18
C GLU A 100 9.44 13.64 -0.35
N ASN A 101 8.86 12.67 -1.06
CA ASN A 101 7.41 12.57 -1.17
C ASN A 101 6.88 11.67 -0.07
N ILE A 102 5.89 12.19 0.66
CA ILE A 102 5.16 11.46 1.68
C ILE A 102 3.73 11.28 1.20
N ILE A 103 3.31 10.03 1.16
CA ILE A 103 1.94 9.64 0.82
C ILE A 103 1.30 9.00 2.04
N GLU A 104 0.16 9.51 2.46
CA GLU A 104 -0.68 8.88 3.49
C GLU A 104 -1.94 8.31 2.84
N ILE A 105 -2.16 7.01 3.02
CA ILE A 105 -3.32 6.28 2.50
C ILE A 105 -4.13 5.77 3.67
N THR A 106 -5.35 6.27 3.81
CA THR A 106 -6.35 5.69 4.72
C THR A 106 -7.14 4.64 3.97
N LEU A 107 -7.21 3.43 4.53
CA LEU A 107 -7.92 2.29 3.98
C LEU A 107 -9.29 2.12 4.62
N LYS A 108 -9.39 2.37 5.94
CA LYS A 108 -10.65 2.31 6.71
C LYS A 108 -10.84 3.58 7.56
N PRO A 109 -12.10 4.02 7.76
CA PRO A 109 -13.35 3.42 7.26
C PRO A 109 -13.65 3.77 5.79
N ARG A 110 -12.96 4.76 5.22
CA ARG A 110 -13.14 5.19 3.84
C ARG A 110 -11.81 5.57 3.22
N TYR A 111 -11.66 5.27 1.93
CA TYR A 111 -10.46 5.59 1.19
C TYR A 111 -10.14 7.09 1.23
N LYS A 112 -8.90 7.41 1.59
CA LYS A 112 -8.35 8.77 1.49
C LYS A 112 -6.90 8.69 1.05
N PHE A 113 -6.54 9.54 0.10
CA PHE A 113 -5.18 9.69 -0.39
C PHE A 113 -4.71 11.12 -0.13
N ILE A 114 -3.57 11.28 0.53
CA ILE A 114 -2.92 12.57 0.75
C ILE A 114 -1.48 12.45 0.26
N PHE A 115 -1.10 13.30 -0.67
CA PHE A 115 0.27 13.44 -1.14
C PHE A 115 0.84 14.78 -0.63
N ARG A 116 2.09 14.77 -0.18
CA ARG A 116 2.84 15.97 0.21
C ARG A 116 4.30 15.81 -0.16
N GLU A 117 4.91 16.91 -0.59
CA GLU A 117 6.35 17.05 -0.63
C GLU A 117 6.83 17.66 0.69
N GLN A 118 7.92 17.15 1.23
CA GLN A 118 8.54 17.66 2.45
C GLN A 118 10.03 17.90 2.22
N TYR A 119 10.53 19.05 2.69
CA TYR A 119 11.96 19.32 2.76
C TYR A 119 12.63 18.36 3.75
N ARG A 120 13.81 17.86 3.39
CA ARG A 120 14.62 17.01 4.28
C ARG A 120 15.40 17.83 5.30
#